data_AF-A0A833G752-F1
#
_entry.id   AF-A0A833G752-F1
#
_cell.length_a   1.000
_cell.length_b   1.000
_cell.length_c   1.000
_cell.angle_alpha   90.00
_cell.angle_beta   90.00
_cell.angle_gamma   90.00
#
_symmetry.space_group_name_H-M   'P 1'
#
loop_
_entity.id
_entity.type
_entity.pdbx_description
1 polymer ?
#
loop_
_entity_poly.entity_id
_entity_poly.type
_entity_poly.pdbx_seq_one_letter_code
_entity_poly.pdbx_strand_id
1 'polypeptide(L)'
;LHVGQLTSREAMRFCFEAVTTNPAKVMGLDGYGIAVGNHADMIVLQAADPIEAIRLKATRLAVIRRGKVIAETPARVATLSLDGRPSSVDPADYAPIGS
;
A
#
# COMPACT_ATOMS: atom_id res chain seq x y z
N LEU A 1 12.44 8.21 -0.82
CA LEU A 1 11.63 9.04 -1.73
C LEU A 1 11.65 10.46 -1.17
N HIS A 2 12.31 11.38 -1.85
CA HIS A 2 12.22 12.81 -1.53
C HIS A 2 10.92 13.28 -2.19
N VAL A 3 9.84 13.42 -1.41
CA VAL A 3 8.44 13.55 -1.89
C VAL A 3 8.11 14.96 -2.42
N GLY A 4 9.08 15.88 -2.41
CA GLY A 4 8.86 17.30 -2.67
C GLY A 4 8.32 17.66 -4.07
N GLN A 5 8.36 16.75 -5.05
CA GLN A 5 7.81 16.99 -6.40
C GLN A 5 6.53 16.20 -6.72
N LEU A 6 6.03 15.37 -5.80
CA LEU A 6 4.76 14.65 -5.92
C LEU A 6 3.68 15.33 -5.07
N THR A 7 3.57 16.66 -5.17
CA THR A 7 2.73 17.48 -4.29
C THR A 7 1.24 17.38 -4.59
N SER A 8 0.83 16.85 -5.74
CA SER A 8 -0.59 16.60 -6.03
C SER A 8 -1.00 15.16 -5.70
N ARG A 9 -2.23 14.99 -5.22
CA ARG A 9 -2.85 13.67 -4.99
C ARG A 9 -2.87 12.84 -6.27
N GLU A 10 -3.03 13.51 -7.42
CA GLU A 10 -2.98 12.90 -8.74
C GLU A 10 -1.58 12.33 -9.05
N ALA A 11 -0.50 13.07 -8.77
CA ALA A 11 0.85 12.57 -8.96
C ALA A 11 1.15 11.36 -8.07
N MET A 12 0.65 11.36 -6.82
CA MET A 12 0.80 10.21 -5.91
C MET A 12 -0.01 8.98 -6.38
N ARG A 13 -1.22 9.18 -6.89
CA ARG A 13 -2.00 8.11 -7.51
C ARG A 13 -1.28 7.55 -8.75
N PHE A 14 -0.77 8.41 -9.61
CA PHE A 14 0.00 8.02 -10.78
C PHE A 14 1.24 7.21 -10.39
N CYS A 15 1.96 7.59 -9.32
CA CYS A 15 3.09 6.80 -8.82
C CYS A 15 2.67 5.38 -8.41
N PHE A 16 1.49 5.22 -7.81
CA PHE A 16 0.98 3.90 -7.46
C PHE A 16 0.64 3.07 -8.71
N GLU A 17 0.02 3.69 -9.72
CA GLU A 17 -0.26 3.04 -11.02
C GLU A 17 1.01 2.67 -11.79
N ALA A 18 2.04 3.52 -11.73
CA ALA A 18 3.33 3.32 -12.37
C ALA A 18 4.09 2.08 -11.87
N VAL A 19 3.78 1.59 -10.66
CA VAL A 19 4.37 0.37 -10.08
C VAL A 19 3.41 -0.81 -10.02
N THR A 20 2.19 -0.67 -10.57
CA THR A 20 1.16 -1.72 -10.58
C THR A 20 0.62 -1.96 -11.99
N THR A 21 -0.40 -1.21 -12.39
CA THR A 21 -1.16 -1.41 -13.62
C THR A 21 -0.38 -1.05 -14.88
N ASN A 22 0.46 -0.02 -14.85
CA ASN A 22 1.18 0.43 -16.04
C ASN A 22 2.22 -0.61 -16.51
N PRO A 23 3.10 -1.16 -15.65
CA PRO A 23 4.00 -2.24 -16.05
C PRO A 23 3.27 -3.49 -16.54
N ALA A 24 2.16 -3.86 -15.88
CA ALA A 24 1.37 -5.03 -16.29
C ALA A 24 0.80 -4.88 -17.71
N LYS A 25 0.31 -3.68 -18.07
CA LYS A 25 -0.14 -3.36 -19.43
C LYS A 25 1.01 -3.42 -20.44
N VAL A 26 2.16 -2.81 -20.10
CA VAL A 26 3.35 -2.81 -20.98
C VAL A 26 3.86 -4.23 -21.23
N MET A 27 3.80 -5.10 -20.23
CA MET A 27 4.22 -6.50 -20.33
C MET A 27 3.16 -7.42 -20.96
N GLY A 28 1.96 -6.92 -21.26
CA GLY A 28 0.86 -7.71 -21.80
C GLY A 28 0.41 -8.84 -20.85
N LEU A 29 0.37 -8.57 -19.53
CA LEU A 29 -0.02 -9.59 -18.56
C LEU A 29 -1.52 -9.87 -18.62
N ASP A 30 -1.87 -11.09 -19.03
CA ASP A 30 -3.24 -11.59 -18.94
C ASP A 30 -3.63 -11.90 -17.49
N GLY A 31 -4.91 -11.67 -17.16
CA GLY A 31 -5.45 -11.99 -15.84
C GLY A 31 -4.88 -11.14 -14.70
N TYR A 32 -4.33 -9.95 -14.99
CA TYR A 32 -3.78 -9.01 -14.00
C TYR A 32 -4.83 -8.04 -13.46
N GLY A 33 -4.79 -7.79 -12.14
CA GLY A 33 -5.66 -6.85 -11.44
C GLY A 33 -6.74 -7.55 -10.61
N ILE A 34 -7.43 -6.78 -9.77
CA ILE A 34 -8.45 -7.30 -8.85
C ILE A 34 -9.82 -7.27 -9.53
N ALA A 35 -10.14 -8.34 -10.25
CA ALA A 35 -11.42 -8.54 -10.91
C ALA A 35 -11.80 -10.02 -10.95
N VAL A 36 -13.08 -10.34 -11.05
CA VAL A 36 -13.54 -11.73 -11.25
C VAL A 36 -12.99 -12.25 -12.58
N GLY A 37 -12.49 -13.49 -12.58
CA GLY A 37 -11.86 -14.13 -13.74
C GLY A 37 -10.35 -13.92 -13.83
N ASN A 38 -9.78 -12.92 -13.13
CA ASN A 38 -8.34 -12.75 -13.03
C ASN A 38 -7.71 -13.75 -12.06
N HIS A 39 -6.39 -13.83 -12.11
CA HIS A 39 -5.63 -14.61 -11.15
C HIS A 39 -5.76 -14.02 -9.75
N ALA A 40 -5.87 -14.88 -8.74
CA ALA A 40 -5.87 -14.48 -7.32
C ALA A 40 -4.45 -14.12 -6.86
N ASP A 41 -3.89 -13.08 -7.49
CA ASP A 41 -2.54 -12.56 -7.31
C ASP A 41 -2.65 -11.12 -6.77
N MET A 42 -2.28 -10.91 -5.51
CA MET A 42 -2.45 -9.60 -4.87
C MET A 42 -1.50 -9.42 -3.68
N ILE A 43 -1.36 -8.18 -3.23
CA ILE A 43 -0.58 -7.81 -2.06
C ILE A 43 -1.50 -7.06 -1.10
N VAL A 44 -1.42 -7.38 0.19
CA VAL A 44 -2.11 -6.63 1.25
C VAL A 44 -1.13 -5.62 1.83
N LEU A 45 -1.50 -4.33 1.81
CA LEU A 45 -0.68 -3.23 2.31
C LEU A 45 -1.27 -2.66 3.61
N GLN A 46 -0.41 -2.37 4.58
CA GLN A 46 -0.78 -1.66 5.82
C GLN A 46 -0.94 -0.16 5.55
N ALA A 47 -2.01 0.22 4.86
CA ALA A 47 -2.37 1.60 4.56
C ALA A 47 -3.88 1.73 4.30
N ALA A 48 -4.44 2.92 4.58
CA ALA A 48 -5.84 3.22 4.35
C ALA A 48 -6.19 3.38 2.85
N ASP A 49 -5.27 3.90 2.05
CA ASP A 49 -5.47 4.13 0.61
C ASP A 49 -4.14 4.10 -0.19
N PRO A 50 -4.17 4.13 -1.53
CA PRO A 50 -2.96 4.12 -2.36
C PRO A 50 -2.01 5.31 -2.14
N ILE A 51 -2.52 6.49 -1.78
CA ILE A 51 -1.70 7.67 -1.48
C ILE A 51 -0.94 7.41 -0.19
N GLU A 52 -1.62 6.92 0.85
CA GLU A 52 -1.02 6.58 2.13
C GLU A 52 -0.02 5.43 1.99
N ALA A 53 -0.29 4.46 1.11
CA ALA A 53 0.63 3.38 0.79
C ALA A 53 1.98 3.89 0.26
N ILE A 54 1.97 4.92 -0.60
CA ILE A 54 3.19 5.55 -1.11
C ILE A 54 3.83 6.44 -0.03
N ARG A 55 3.05 7.30 0.63
CA ARG A 55 3.50 8.27 1.64
C ARG A 55 4.22 7.58 2.80
N LEU A 56 3.62 6.51 3.32
CA LEU A 56 4.13 5.76 4.47
C LEU A 56 5.13 4.65 4.10
N LYS A 57 5.27 4.34 2.80
CA LYS A 57 5.94 3.12 2.33
C LYS A 57 5.38 1.90 3.04
N ALA A 58 4.08 1.67 2.88
CA ALA A 58 3.32 0.72 3.67
C ALA A 58 3.93 -0.69 3.69
N THR A 59 3.85 -1.32 4.86
CA THR A 59 4.27 -2.71 5.06
C THR A 59 3.43 -3.62 4.16
N ARG A 60 4.10 -4.56 3.48
CA ARG A 60 3.43 -5.64 2.74
C ARG A 60 3.09 -6.74 3.72
N LEU A 61 1.86 -6.72 4.25
CA LEU A 61 1.41 -7.67 5.27
C LEU A 61 1.38 -9.10 4.72
N ALA A 62 0.90 -9.26 3.49
CA ALA A 62 0.85 -10.55 2.81
C ALA A 62 1.08 -10.38 1.30
N VAL A 63 1.75 -11.38 0.71
CA VAL A 63 1.86 -11.57 -0.74
C VAL A 63 1.11 -12.84 -1.09
N ILE A 64 0.10 -12.72 -1.96
CA ILE A 64 -0.76 -13.81 -2.39
C ILE A 64 -0.50 -14.08 -3.87
N ARG A 65 -0.21 -15.34 -4.20
CA ARG A 65 -0.03 -15.82 -5.57
C ARG A 65 -0.88 -17.06 -5.77
N ARG A 66 -1.76 -17.02 -6.75
CA ARG A 66 -2.70 -18.09 -7.12
C ARG A 66 -3.53 -18.57 -5.94
N GLY A 67 -4.03 -17.62 -5.16
CA GLY A 67 -4.85 -17.87 -3.98
C GLY A 67 -4.09 -18.45 -2.78
N LYS A 68 -2.75 -18.49 -2.83
CA LYS A 68 -1.91 -18.95 -1.72
C LYS A 68 -1.07 -17.80 -1.18
N VAL A 69 -0.99 -17.69 0.15
CA VAL A 69 -0.05 -16.79 0.81
C VAL A 69 1.36 -17.37 0.62
N ILE A 70 2.26 -16.58 0.03
CA ILE A 70 3.65 -17.01 -0.26
C ILE A 70 4.68 -16.22 0.55
N ALA A 71 4.29 -15.10 1.16
CA ALA A 71 5.13 -14.34 2.07
C ALA A 71 4.24 -13.51 3.01
N GLU A 72 4.69 -13.36 4.25
CA GLU A 72 4.03 -12.56 5.28
C GLU A 72 5.05 -11.67 5.98
N THR A 73 4.62 -10.48 6.39
CA THR A 73 5.42 -9.58 7.23
C THR A 73 4.53 -9.05 8.36
N PRO A 74 4.98 -9.09 9.62
CA PRO A 74 4.21 -8.52 10.72
C PRO A 74 3.87 -7.05 10.49
N ALA A 75 2.71 -6.61 10.99
CA ALA A 75 2.34 -5.21 10.97
C ALA A 75 3.38 -4.36 11.70
N ARG A 76 3.66 -3.17 11.15
CA ARG A 76 4.57 -2.20 11.77
C ARG A 76 3.76 -1.36 12.76
N VAL A 77 3.97 -1.58 14.05
CA VAL A 77 3.36 -0.81 15.13
C VAL A 77 4.45 -0.06 15.89
N ALA A 78 4.27 1.25 16.09
CA ALA A 78 5.18 2.05 16.89
C ALA A 78 4.83 1.90 18.37
N THR A 79 5.81 1.68 19.24
CA THR A 79 5.65 1.76 20.70
C THR A 79 5.97 3.18 21.16
N LEU A 80 5.16 3.73 22.06
CA LEU A 80 5.33 5.06 22.63
C LEU A 80 5.56 4.95 24.14
N SER A 81 6.59 5.64 24.62
CA SER A 81 6.88 5.83 26.04
C SER A 81 6.62 7.29 26.42
N LEU A 82 5.37 7.73 26.28
CA LEU A 82 4.95 9.11 26.51
C LEU A 82 3.79 9.12 27.51
N ASP A 83 3.95 9.84 28.63
CA ASP A 83 2.92 9.94 29.66
C ASP A 83 1.63 10.57 29.11
N GLY A 84 0.49 9.98 29.46
CA GLY A 84 -0.83 10.45 29.03
C GLY A 84 -1.16 10.21 27.54
N ARG A 85 -0.36 9.42 26.81
CA ARG A 85 -0.62 9.02 25.41
C ARG A 85 -0.82 7.51 25.30
N PRO A 86 -1.44 7.02 24.21
CA PRO A 86 -1.49 5.59 23.93
C PRO A 86 -0.09 4.97 23.89
N SER A 87 0.05 3.74 24.39
CA SER A 87 1.34 3.01 24.41
C SER A 87 1.81 2.56 23.03
N SER A 88 0.93 2.60 22.03
CA SER A 88 1.25 2.20 20.66
C SER A 88 0.41 2.97 19.63
N VAL A 89 0.95 3.09 18.42
CA VAL A 89 0.25 3.68 17.26
C VAL A 89 0.47 2.80 16.04
N ASP A 90 -0.62 2.43 15.37
CA ASP A 90 -0.57 1.88 14.01
C ASP A 90 -0.54 3.06 13.00
N PRO A 91 0.47 3.16 12.13
CA PRO A 91 0.53 4.21 11.11
C PRO A 91 -0.64 4.17 10.11
N ALA A 92 -1.31 3.02 9.93
CA ALA A 92 -2.47 2.91 9.04
C ALA A 92 -3.76 3.47 9.65
N ASP A 93 -3.84 3.65 10.96
CA ASP A 93 -5.01 4.26 11.63
C ASP A 93 -5.11 5.77 11.36
N TYR A 94 -4.03 6.39 10.88
CA TYR A 94 -3.99 7.81 10.55
C TYR A 94 -3.93 8.02 9.04
N ALA A 95 -5.05 8.48 8.48
CA ALA A 95 -5.12 9.08 7.16
C ALA A 95 -5.71 10.49 7.30
N PRO A 96 -4.98 11.56 6.98
CA PRO A 96 -5.53 12.91 7.06
C PRO A 96 -6.73 13.01 6.11
N ILE A 97 -7.89 13.41 6.67
CA ILE A 97 -9.11 13.63 5.89
C ILE A 97 -8.79 14.75 4.89
N GLY A 98 -8.85 14.42 3.59
CA GLY A 98 -8.61 15.40 2.54
C GLY A 98 -9.72 16.46 2.55
N SER A 99 -9.33 17.73 2.68
CA SER A 99 -10.14 18.89 2.29
C SER A 99 -10.24 19.00 0.78
#